data_AF-A0AAD8CHL4-F1
#
_entry.id   AF-A0AAD8CHL4-F1
#
_cell.length_a   1.000
_cell.length_b   1.000
_cell.length_c   1.000
_cell.angle_alpha   90.00
_cell.angle_beta   90.00
_cell.angle_gamma   90.00
#
_symmetry.space_group_name_H-M   'P 1'
#
loop_
_entity.id
_entity.type
_entity.pdbx_description
1 polymer ?
#
loop_
_entity_poly.entity_id
_entity_poly.type
_entity_poly.pdbx_seq_one_letter_code
_entity_poly.pdbx_strand_id
1 'polypeptide(L)'
;MATSNLLKNKGSLQFEDKWDLMRPIVLKLLRQESVTKQQWFDLFSDVHAVCLWDDKGPAKIHQALKEDILDFIKQAQARVLSHQDDTALLKAYIVEWRKFFTQCDILPKPFCQLEITLMGKQGSNKKSNVEDSIVRKLMLDTWNESIFSNIKNRLQDSAMKLVHAERLGEAFDSQLVIGVRESYVNLCSNPEDKLQIYRDNFEKAYLDSTERFYRTQAPSYLQQNGV
;
A
#
# COMPACT_ATOMS: atom_id res chain seq x y z
N MET A 1 43.46 -25.93 -14.83
CA MET A 1 42.55 -26.52 -13.83
C MET A 1 41.83 -25.38 -13.13
N ALA A 2 40.58 -25.09 -13.49
CA ALA A 2 39.79 -24.05 -12.80
C ALA A 2 38.29 -24.32 -13.02
N THR A 3 37.80 -25.39 -12.41
CA THR A 3 36.36 -25.69 -12.30
C THR A 3 36.13 -26.33 -10.93
N SER A 4 35.91 -25.51 -9.91
CA SER A 4 35.28 -25.95 -8.66
C SER A 4 35.00 -24.72 -7.78
N ASN A 5 33.81 -24.13 -7.90
CA ASN A 5 33.23 -23.27 -6.86
C ASN A 5 31.69 -23.16 -6.98
N LEU A 6 31.05 -24.08 -7.71
CA LEU A 6 29.60 -24.04 -8.00
C LEU A 6 28.77 -25.02 -7.17
N LEU A 7 29.30 -25.54 -6.08
CA LEU A 7 28.55 -26.38 -5.14
C LEU A 7 28.87 -25.96 -3.70
N LYS A 8 28.32 -24.82 -3.26
CA LYS A 8 28.06 -24.66 -1.81
C LYS A 8 26.94 -25.64 -1.47
N ASN A 9 27.20 -26.54 -0.52
CA ASN A 9 26.25 -27.56 -0.07
C ASN A 9 24.90 -26.93 0.30
N LYS A 10 23.78 -27.57 -0.09
CA LYS A 10 22.46 -27.31 0.50
C LYS A 10 22.59 -27.30 2.02
N GLY A 11 22.20 -26.20 2.68
CA GLY A 11 22.35 -26.00 4.12
C GLY A 11 23.53 -25.13 4.59
N SER A 12 24.41 -24.65 3.69
CA SER A 12 25.54 -23.77 4.08
C SER A 12 25.21 -22.27 4.14
N LEU A 13 24.08 -21.83 3.60
CA LEU A 13 23.65 -20.43 3.59
C LEU A 13 22.26 -20.40 4.21
N GLN A 14 22.15 -19.83 5.41
CA GLN A 14 20.89 -19.76 6.14
C GLN A 14 20.26 -18.39 6.01
N PHE A 15 18.94 -18.33 6.25
CA PHE A 15 18.20 -17.07 6.35
C PHE A 15 18.90 -16.07 7.28
N GLU A 16 19.35 -16.53 8.46
CA GLU A 16 19.96 -15.71 9.50
C GLU A 16 21.20 -14.96 9.00
N ASP A 17 22.04 -15.60 8.19
CA ASP A 17 23.27 -15.02 7.65
C ASP A 17 23.03 -13.87 6.66
N LYS A 18 21.87 -13.89 6.00
CA LYS A 18 21.52 -12.97 4.91
C LYS A 18 20.49 -11.93 5.32
N TRP A 19 19.60 -12.24 6.25
CA TRP A 19 18.55 -11.32 6.68
C TRP A 19 19.11 -10.04 7.29
N ASP A 20 20.18 -10.14 8.07
CA ASP A 20 20.84 -8.96 8.66
C ASP A 20 21.39 -7.99 7.59
N LEU A 21 21.73 -8.49 6.40
CA LEU A 21 22.18 -7.68 5.26
C LEU A 21 20.99 -7.16 4.42
N MET A 22 19.95 -7.96 4.26
CA MET A 22 18.76 -7.60 3.48
C MET A 22 17.86 -6.60 4.21
N ARG A 23 17.64 -6.80 5.52
CA ARG A 23 16.68 -6.05 6.33
C ARG A 23 16.90 -4.53 6.28
N PRO A 24 18.12 -3.99 6.40
CA PRO A 24 18.34 -2.55 6.25
C PRO A 24 17.89 -1.99 4.90
N ILE A 25 18.04 -2.76 3.82
CA ILE A 25 17.60 -2.38 2.47
C ILE A 25 16.06 -2.38 2.41
N VAL A 26 15.41 -3.38 2.99
CA VAL A 26 13.94 -3.46 3.10
C VAL A 26 13.39 -2.25 3.87
N LEU A 27 13.99 -1.90 4.99
CA LEU A 27 13.57 -0.73 5.78
C LEU A 27 13.77 0.59 5.02
N LYS A 28 14.87 0.71 4.27
CA LYS A 28 15.09 1.86 3.37
C LYS A 28 14.00 1.96 2.31
N LEU A 29 13.66 0.83 1.68
CA LEU A 29 12.57 0.79 0.70
C LEU A 29 11.24 1.19 1.35
N LEU A 30 10.86 0.66 2.51
CA LEU A 30 9.62 1.05 3.20
C LEU A 30 9.57 2.55 3.51
N ARG A 31 10.69 3.15 3.90
CA ARG A 31 10.83 4.57 4.25
C ARG A 31 11.04 5.49 3.05
N GLN A 32 11.09 4.95 1.83
CA GLN A 32 11.42 5.69 0.61
C GLN A 32 12.79 6.39 0.68
N GLU A 33 13.75 5.77 1.38
CA GLU A 33 15.14 6.21 1.42
C GLU A 33 15.89 5.75 0.17
N SER A 34 17.00 6.41 -0.16
CA SER A 34 17.80 6.05 -1.34
C SER A 34 18.47 4.69 -1.19
N VAL A 35 18.27 3.82 -2.18
CA VAL A 35 18.93 2.51 -2.32
C VAL A 35 19.80 2.54 -3.57
N THR A 36 21.05 2.11 -3.44
CA THR A 36 21.95 2.05 -4.61
C THR A 36 21.55 0.91 -5.55
N LYS A 37 21.92 1.02 -6.84
CA LYS A 37 21.68 -0.07 -7.80
C LYS A 37 22.29 -1.39 -7.33
N GLN A 38 23.49 -1.34 -6.73
CA GLN A 38 24.14 -2.55 -6.22
C GLN A 38 23.34 -3.17 -5.08
N GLN A 39 22.93 -2.38 -4.07
CA GLN A 39 22.09 -2.87 -2.97
C GLN A 39 20.78 -3.47 -3.47
N TRP A 40 20.18 -2.86 -4.50
CA TRP A 40 18.99 -3.39 -5.14
C TRP A 40 19.25 -4.78 -5.77
N PHE A 41 20.31 -4.93 -6.57
CA PHE A 41 20.66 -6.24 -7.16
C PHE A 41 21.08 -7.29 -6.12
N ASP A 42 21.76 -6.87 -5.06
CA ASP A 42 22.16 -7.75 -3.96
C ASP A 42 20.92 -8.31 -3.27
N LEU A 43 19.88 -7.49 -3.04
CA LEU A 43 18.62 -7.92 -2.44
C LEU A 43 17.93 -9.02 -3.27
N PHE A 44 17.84 -8.88 -4.61
CA PHE A 44 17.32 -9.95 -5.47
C PHE A 44 18.14 -11.23 -5.34
N SER A 45 19.47 -11.09 -5.37
CA SER A 45 20.40 -12.22 -5.34
C SER A 45 20.31 -12.98 -4.02
N ASP A 46 20.22 -12.27 -2.91
CA ASP A 46 20.14 -12.83 -1.57
C ASP A 46 18.77 -13.46 -1.29
N VAL A 47 17.67 -12.83 -1.72
CA VAL A 47 16.33 -13.44 -1.63
C VAL A 47 16.29 -14.74 -2.42
N HIS A 48 16.82 -14.75 -3.65
CA HIS A 48 16.90 -15.96 -4.46
C HIS A 48 17.76 -17.04 -3.79
N ALA A 49 18.92 -16.68 -3.25
CA ALA A 49 19.79 -17.63 -2.56
C ALA A 49 19.11 -18.26 -1.33
N VAL A 50 18.46 -17.46 -0.48
CA VAL A 50 17.74 -18.00 0.69
C VAL A 50 16.58 -18.88 0.27
N CYS A 51 15.82 -18.50 -0.77
CA CYS A 51 14.71 -19.31 -1.28
C CYS A 51 15.16 -20.66 -1.89
N LEU A 52 16.39 -20.75 -2.39
CA LEU A 52 16.94 -21.95 -3.02
C LEU A 52 17.65 -22.88 -2.04
N TRP A 53 18.34 -22.32 -1.04
CA TRP A 53 19.28 -23.05 -0.19
C TRP A 53 18.82 -23.32 1.23
N ASP A 54 17.78 -22.61 1.72
CA ASP A 54 17.15 -22.84 3.03
C ASP A 54 15.70 -23.30 2.84
N ASP A 55 15.41 -24.56 3.20
CA ASP A 55 14.06 -25.14 3.06
C ASP A 55 13.00 -24.37 3.87
N LYS A 56 13.39 -23.72 4.98
CA LYS A 56 12.51 -22.85 5.79
C LYS A 56 12.66 -21.37 5.45
N GLY A 57 13.60 -21.03 4.57
CA GLY A 57 13.96 -19.66 4.18
C GLY A 57 12.76 -18.85 3.68
N PRO A 58 11.95 -19.34 2.71
CA PRO A 58 10.79 -18.61 2.22
C PRO A 58 9.79 -18.23 3.33
N ALA A 59 9.45 -19.16 4.22
CA ALA A 59 8.53 -18.90 5.32
C ALA A 59 9.11 -17.88 6.33
N LYS A 60 10.40 -17.98 6.64
CA LYS A 60 11.10 -17.03 7.51
C LYS A 60 11.16 -15.62 6.90
N ILE A 61 11.49 -15.48 5.62
CA ILE A 61 11.48 -14.19 4.92
C ILE A 61 10.08 -13.59 4.97
N HIS A 62 9.05 -14.37 4.63
CA HIS A 62 7.67 -13.87 4.64
C HIS A 62 7.24 -13.40 6.03
N GLN A 63 7.58 -14.14 7.08
CA GLN A 63 7.27 -13.77 8.46
C GLN A 63 8.02 -12.51 8.89
N ALA A 64 9.32 -12.43 8.62
CA ALA A 64 10.12 -11.25 8.98
C ALA A 64 9.68 -10.00 8.22
N LEU A 65 9.31 -10.16 6.94
CA LEU A 65 8.75 -9.08 6.13
C LEU A 65 7.41 -8.58 6.70
N LYS A 66 6.54 -9.50 7.15
CA LYS A 66 5.30 -9.14 7.85
C LYS A 66 5.55 -8.33 9.11
N GLU A 67 6.52 -8.72 9.92
CA GLU A 67 6.89 -8.02 11.15
C GLU A 67 7.41 -6.61 10.86
N ASP A 68 8.38 -6.47 9.94
CA ASP A 68 8.96 -5.17 9.59
C ASP A 68 7.93 -4.23 8.91
N ILE A 69 7.03 -4.76 8.08
CA ILE A 69 5.91 -3.99 7.49
C ILE A 69 4.98 -3.49 8.60
N LEU A 70 4.60 -4.37 9.53
CA LEU A 70 3.70 -4.03 10.63
C LEU A 70 4.31 -2.96 11.53
N ASP A 71 5.59 -3.05 11.87
CA ASP A 71 6.29 -2.06 12.67
C ASP A 71 6.42 -0.70 11.95
N PHE A 72 6.67 -0.71 10.64
CA PHE A 72 6.64 0.51 9.83
C PHE A 72 5.24 1.15 9.84
N ILE A 73 4.19 0.37 9.64
CA ILE A 73 2.80 0.84 9.61
C ILE A 73 2.37 1.38 10.98
N LYS A 74 2.78 0.76 12.09
CA LYS A 74 2.54 1.30 13.45
C LYS A 74 3.16 2.68 13.64
N GLN A 75 4.36 2.91 13.10
CA GLN A 75 4.99 4.23 13.15
C GLN A 75 4.21 5.26 12.31
N ALA A 76 3.75 4.88 11.11
CA ALA A 76 2.89 5.73 10.29
C ALA A 76 1.55 6.02 10.99
N GLN A 77 0.92 5.01 11.60
CA GLN A 77 -0.30 5.12 12.39
C GLN A 77 -0.13 6.14 13.53
N ALA A 78 0.96 6.06 14.30
CA ALA A 78 1.24 6.99 15.39
C ALA A 78 1.38 8.43 14.89
N ARG A 79 2.04 8.65 13.73
CA ARG A 79 2.14 9.97 13.10
C ARG A 79 0.77 10.50 12.68
N VAL A 80 -0.05 9.70 12.02
CA VAL A 80 -1.40 10.10 11.55
C VAL A 80 -2.33 10.39 12.74
N LEU A 81 -2.38 9.50 13.73
CA LEU A 81 -3.27 9.62 14.89
C LEU A 81 -2.81 10.65 15.93
N SER A 82 -1.62 11.21 15.78
CA SER A 82 -1.18 12.34 16.63
C SER A 82 -2.01 13.61 16.40
N HIS A 83 -2.68 13.71 15.25
CA HIS A 83 -3.53 14.84 14.89
C HIS A 83 -4.97 14.62 15.38
N GLN A 84 -5.44 15.48 16.29
CA GLN A 84 -6.82 15.44 16.76
C GLN A 84 -7.81 16.03 15.75
N ASP A 85 -7.40 17.11 15.07
CA ASP A 85 -8.19 17.77 14.03
C ASP A 85 -8.34 16.92 12.77
N ASP A 86 -9.55 16.83 12.23
CA ASP A 86 -9.90 16.02 11.07
C ASP A 86 -9.15 16.47 9.80
N THR A 87 -8.95 17.77 9.62
CA THR A 87 -8.27 18.33 8.43
C THR A 87 -6.78 18.05 8.48
N ALA A 88 -6.15 18.26 9.63
CA ALA A 88 -4.75 17.91 9.86
C ALA A 88 -4.52 16.40 9.74
N LEU A 89 -5.42 15.58 10.28
CA LEU A 89 -5.38 14.13 10.15
C LEU A 89 -5.47 13.68 8.69
N LEU A 90 -6.38 14.25 7.90
CA LEU A 90 -6.47 13.96 6.46
C LEU A 90 -5.16 14.28 5.74
N LYS A 91 -4.59 15.47 5.96
CA LYS A 91 -3.31 15.86 5.34
C LYS A 91 -2.18 14.91 5.73
N ALA A 92 -2.06 14.56 7.01
CA ALA A 92 -1.05 13.63 7.49
C ALA A 92 -1.24 12.22 6.89
N TYR A 93 -2.47 11.73 6.84
CA TYR A 93 -2.80 10.45 6.22
C TYR A 93 -2.38 10.40 4.76
N ILE A 94 -2.68 11.43 3.96
CA ILE A 94 -2.38 11.45 2.52
C ILE A 94 -0.88 11.46 2.26
N VAL A 95 -0.09 12.14 3.10
CA VAL A 95 1.37 12.11 3.02
C VAL A 95 1.91 10.69 3.25
N GLU A 96 1.44 10.01 4.29
CA GLU A 96 1.88 8.64 4.59
C GLU A 96 1.37 7.64 3.55
N TRP A 97 0.11 7.76 3.12
CA TRP A 97 -0.51 6.91 2.10
C TRP A 97 0.23 6.99 0.77
N ARG A 98 0.55 8.19 0.26
CA ARG A 98 1.24 8.33 -1.03
C ARG A 98 2.63 7.71 -1.03
N LYS A 99 3.38 7.87 0.07
CA LYS A 99 4.68 7.21 0.26
C LYS A 99 4.49 5.70 0.25
N PHE A 100 3.61 5.20 1.11
CA PHE A 100 3.37 3.77 1.27
C PHE A 100 2.88 3.10 -0.01
N PHE A 101 1.89 3.69 -0.69
CA PHE A 101 1.29 3.15 -1.90
C PHE A 101 2.30 3.06 -3.04
N THR A 102 3.20 4.05 -3.17
CA THR A 102 4.34 3.95 -4.11
C THR A 102 5.24 2.77 -3.78
N GLN A 103 5.50 2.53 -2.49
CA GLN A 103 6.31 1.38 -2.06
C GLN A 103 5.60 0.04 -2.23
N CYS A 104 4.26 -0.02 -2.25
CA CYS A 104 3.51 -1.22 -2.61
C CYS A 104 3.80 -1.71 -4.05
N ASP A 105 4.27 -0.84 -4.94
CA ASP A 105 4.65 -1.23 -6.31
C ASP A 105 6.16 -1.54 -6.44
N ILE A 106 6.98 -1.05 -5.51
CA ILE A 106 8.44 -1.17 -5.54
C ILE A 106 8.91 -2.35 -4.69
N LEU A 107 8.48 -2.42 -3.42
CA LEU A 107 8.97 -3.40 -2.45
C LEU A 107 8.72 -4.85 -2.88
N PRO A 108 7.61 -5.24 -3.54
CA PRO A 108 7.43 -6.62 -3.96
C PRO A 108 8.43 -7.12 -5.01
N LYS A 109 9.05 -6.23 -5.80
CA LYS A 109 9.84 -6.62 -6.97
C LYS A 109 11.03 -7.54 -6.62
N PRO A 110 11.87 -7.24 -5.61
CA PRO A 110 12.96 -8.14 -5.18
C PRO A 110 12.47 -9.46 -4.58
N PHE A 111 11.21 -9.53 -4.14
CA PHE A 111 10.61 -10.72 -3.55
C PHE A 111 9.85 -11.58 -4.56
N CYS A 112 9.95 -11.33 -5.87
CA CYS A 112 9.28 -12.15 -6.88
C CYS A 112 9.63 -13.65 -6.77
N GLN A 113 10.88 -13.98 -6.42
CA GLN A 113 11.31 -15.36 -6.23
C GLN A 113 10.65 -16.00 -4.99
N LEU A 114 10.46 -15.22 -3.92
CA LEU A 114 9.73 -15.67 -2.73
C LEU A 114 8.29 -16.03 -3.11
N GLU A 115 7.62 -15.19 -3.88
CA GLU A 115 6.24 -15.42 -4.29
C GLU A 115 6.10 -16.70 -5.13
N ILE A 116 7.01 -16.91 -6.10
CA ILE A 116 7.04 -18.15 -6.90
C ILE A 116 7.16 -19.38 -6.00
N THR A 117 8.06 -19.32 -5.00
CA THR A 117 8.29 -20.45 -4.10
C THR A 117 7.08 -20.71 -3.19
N LEU A 118 6.42 -19.66 -2.68
CA LEU A 118 5.24 -19.78 -1.83
C LEU A 118 3.98 -20.24 -2.59
N MET A 119 3.82 -19.86 -3.86
CA MET A 119 2.70 -20.27 -4.71
C MET A 119 2.84 -21.71 -5.25
N GLY A 120 4.04 -22.31 -5.15
CA GLY A 120 4.32 -23.66 -5.62
C GLY A 120 4.22 -23.84 -7.13
N LYS A 121 4.32 -25.10 -7.59
CA LYS A 121 4.41 -25.48 -9.03
C LYS A 121 3.24 -25.04 -9.91
N GLN A 122 2.10 -24.61 -9.34
CA GLN A 122 0.98 -24.07 -10.13
C GLN A 122 1.18 -22.59 -10.55
N GLY A 123 2.12 -21.86 -9.94
CA GLY A 123 2.43 -20.46 -10.26
C GLY A 123 3.40 -20.25 -11.42
N SER A 124 4.17 -21.27 -11.83
CA SER A 124 5.26 -21.15 -12.81
C SER A 124 4.84 -20.70 -14.22
N ASN A 125 3.58 -20.88 -14.60
CA ASN A 125 3.09 -20.60 -15.97
C ASN A 125 2.18 -19.38 -16.07
N LYS A 126 1.89 -18.68 -14.96
CA LYS A 126 1.18 -17.40 -15.00
C LYS A 126 2.20 -16.29 -14.92
N LYS A 127 2.18 -15.35 -15.88
CA LYS A 127 2.79 -14.03 -15.67
C LYS A 127 2.18 -13.48 -14.38
N SER A 128 2.95 -13.40 -13.31
CA SER A 128 2.49 -12.87 -12.03
C SER A 128 2.04 -11.43 -12.26
N ASN A 129 0.73 -11.20 -12.24
CA ASN A 129 0.21 -9.84 -12.27
C ASN A 129 0.60 -9.16 -10.95
N VAL A 130 1.00 -7.89 -10.98
CA VAL A 130 1.38 -7.13 -9.77
C VAL A 130 0.25 -7.14 -8.73
N GLU A 131 -0.99 -7.23 -9.21
CA GLU A 131 -2.21 -7.34 -8.40
C GLU A 131 -2.33 -8.66 -7.62
N ASP A 132 -1.64 -9.73 -8.03
CA ASP A 132 -1.64 -11.04 -7.37
C ASP A 132 -0.45 -11.23 -6.42
N SER A 133 0.38 -10.18 -6.26
CA SER A 133 1.56 -10.22 -5.39
C SER A 133 1.18 -10.45 -3.93
N ILE A 134 1.75 -11.51 -3.34
CA ILE A 134 1.57 -11.85 -1.92
C ILE A 134 2.11 -10.72 -1.04
N VAL A 135 3.26 -10.15 -1.40
CA VAL A 135 3.88 -9.06 -0.63
C VAL A 135 3.04 -7.79 -0.72
N ARG A 136 2.57 -7.42 -1.93
CA ARG A 136 1.71 -6.25 -2.12
C ARG A 136 0.41 -6.39 -1.33
N LYS A 137 -0.22 -7.57 -1.40
CA LYS A 137 -1.43 -7.88 -0.66
C LYS A 137 -1.23 -7.75 0.85
N LEU A 138 -0.16 -8.35 1.38
CA LEU A 138 0.21 -8.24 2.79
C LEU A 138 0.37 -6.78 3.24
N MET A 139 1.04 -5.95 2.43
CA MET A 139 1.20 -4.52 2.71
C MET A 139 -0.16 -3.81 2.80
N LEU A 140 -1.01 -3.98 1.78
CA LEU A 140 -2.32 -3.31 1.71
C LEU A 140 -3.27 -3.77 2.82
N ASP A 141 -3.35 -5.08 3.09
CA ASP A 141 -4.18 -5.64 4.16
C ASP A 141 -3.73 -5.10 5.53
N THR A 142 -2.41 -5.10 5.80
CA THR A 142 -1.87 -4.59 7.07
C THR A 142 -2.15 -3.09 7.24
N TRP A 143 -2.07 -2.30 6.17
CA TRP A 143 -2.41 -0.88 6.19
C TRP A 143 -3.90 -0.65 6.48
N ASN A 144 -4.76 -1.45 5.85
CA ASN A 144 -6.19 -1.39 6.06
C ASN A 144 -6.56 -1.67 7.52
N GLU A 145 -6.08 -2.79 8.06
CA GLU A 145 -6.35 -3.23 9.43
C GLU A 145 -5.80 -2.24 10.47
N SER A 146 -4.60 -1.71 10.25
CA SER A 146 -3.92 -0.87 11.26
C SER A 146 -4.39 0.59 11.22
N ILE A 147 -4.55 1.16 10.03
CA ILE A 147 -4.81 2.61 9.88
C ILE A 147 -6.20 2.84 9.31
N PHE A 148 -6.42 2.45 8.06
CA PHE A 148 -7.55 2.95 7.28
C PHE A 148 -8.91 2.58 7.87
N SER A 149 -9.11 1.33 8.29
CA SER A 149 -10.38 0.85 8.86
C SER A 149 -10.85 1.67 10.07
N ASN A 150 -9.90 2.21 10.85
CA ASN A 150 -10.16 2.99 12.06
C ASN A 150 -10.57 4.45 11.79
N ILE A 151 -10.13 5.02 10.66
CA ILE A 151 -10.31 6.46 10.36
C ILE A 151 -11.06 6.73 9.05
N LYS A 152 -11.44 5.70 8.28
CA LYS A 152 -12.06 5.82 6.95
C LYS A 152 -13.25 6.79 6.90
N ASN A 153 -14.14 6.75 7.91
CA ASN A 153 -15.32 7.61 7.94
C ASN A 153 -14.92 9.08 8.12
N ARG A 154 -13.98 9.38 9.03
CA ARG A 154 -13.46 10.74 9.25
C ARG A 154 -12.77 11.29 8.01
N LEU A 155 -11.98 10.45 7.34
CA LEU A 155 -11.32 10.79 6.07
C LEU A 155 -12.35 11.09 4.98
N GLN A 156 -13.38 10.25 4.84
CA GLN A 156 -14.46 10.44 3.88
C GLN A 156 -15.22 11.74 4.13
N ASP A 157 -15.64 12.00 5.37
CA ASP A 157 -16.39 13.20 5.71
C ASP A 157 -15.55 14.47 5.44
N SER A 158 -14.27 14.43 5.76
CA SER A 158 -13.33 15.53 5.47
C SER A 158 -13.16 15.74 3.97
N ALA A 159 -13.03 14.67 3.19
CA ALA A 159 -12.97 14.73 1.74
C ALA A 159 -14.26 15.32 1.13
N MET A 160 -15.43 14.91 1.62
CA MET A 160 -16.73 15.45 1.14
C MET A 160 -16.90 16.93 1.46
N LYS A 161 -16.41 17.40 2.62
CA LYS A 161 -16.38 18.83 2.97
C LYS A 161 -15.51 19.62 1.99
N LEU A 162 -14.34 19.11 1.61
CA LEU A 162 -13.47 19.76 0.61
C LEU A 162 -14.14 19.85 -0.77
N VAL A 163 -14.76 18.76 -1.23
CA VAL A 163 -15.54 18.75 -2.49
C VAL A 163 -16.68 19.75 -2.45
N HIS A 164 -17.38 19.87 -1.32
CA HIS A 164 -18.45 20.86 -1.16
C HIS A 164 -17.92 22.29 -1.23
N ALA A 165 -16.81 22.59 -0.53
CA ALA A 165 -16.17 23.91 -0.55
C ALA A 165 -15.70 24.30 -1.97
N GLU A 166 -15.15 23.34 -2.73
CA GLU A 166 -14.77 23.57 -4.13
C GLU A 166 -15.94 23.98 -5.02
N ARG A 167 -17.13 23.40 -4.81
CA ARG A 167 -18.34 23.80 -5.54
C ARG A 167 -18.78 25.23 -5.23
N LEU A 168 -18.36 25.77 -4.08
CA LEU A 168 -18.58 27.17 -3.69
C LEU A 168 -17.45 28.10 -4.17
N GLY A 169 -16.45 27.57 -4.88
CA GLY A 169 -15.34 28.33 -5.44
C GLY A 169 -14.06 28.31 -4.59
N GLU A 170 -14.01 27.55 -3.50
CA GLU A 170 -12.79 27.41 -2.69
C GLU A 170 -11.81 26.41 -3.30
N ALA A 171 -10.63 26.86 -3.69
CA ALA A 171 -9.59 25.97 -4.18
C ALA A 171 -8.97 25.14 -3.05
N PHE A 172 -8.72 23.86 -3.29
CA PHE A 172 -8.01 22.98 -2.36
C PHE A 172 -7.06 22.03 -3.11
N ASP A 173 -6.18 21.34 -2.36
CA ASP A 173 -5.31 20.31 -2.93
C ASP A 173 -6.11 19.04 -3.27
N SER A 174 -6.35 18.80 -4.56
CA SER A 174 -7.10 17.65 -5.07
C SER A 174 -6.56 16.30 -4.59
N GLN A 175 -5.26 16.22 -4.24
CA GLN A 175 -4.65 15.00 -3.71
C GLN A 175 -5.30 14.54 -2.40
N LEU A 176 -5.90 15.45 -1.62
CA LEU A 176 -6.60 15.11 -0.39
C LEU A 176 -7.81 14.22 -0.65
N VAL A 177 -8.57 14.50 -1.72
CA VAL A 177 -9.73 13.70 -2.11
C VAL A 177 -9.31 12.47 -2.91
N ILE A 178 -8.34 12.63 -3.82
CA ILE A 178 -7.80 11.54 -4.65
C ILE A 178 -7.21 10.43 -3.78
N GLY A 179 -6.40 10.76 -2.78
CA GLY A 179 -5.77 9.74 -1.94
C GLY A 179 -6.77 8.98 -1.05
N VAL A 180 -7.83 9.63 -0.57
CA VAL A 180 -8.94 8.93 0.12
C VAL A 180 -9.64 7.97 -0.84
N ARG A 181 -9.97 8.44 -2.04
CA ARG A 181 -10.58 7.61 -3.09
C ARG A 181 -9.70 6.40 -3.43
N GLU A 182 -8.40 6.62 -3.65
CA GLU A 182 -7.43 5.55 -3.93
C GLU A 182 -7.33 4.53 -2.80
N SER A 183 -7.43 4.99 -1.55
CA SER A 183 -7.48 4.10 -0.38
C SER A 183 -8.70 3.18 -0.44
N TYR A 184 -9.89 3.72 -0.71
CA TYR A 184 -11.12 2.92 -0.87
C TYR A 184 -11.04 1.91 -2.02
N VAL A 185 -10.35 2.23 -3.11
CA VAL A 185 -10.20 1.34 -4.27
C VAL A 185 -9.20 0.21 -3.99
N ASN A 186 -8.06 0.52 -3.36
CA ASN A 186 -6.96 -0.44 -3.22
C ASN A 186 -6.98 -1.26 -1.93
N LEU A 187 -7.71 -0.82 -0.90
CA LEU A 187 -7.77 -1.49 0.41
C LEU A 187 -8.99 -2.41 0.55
N CYS A 188 -9.69 -2.70 -0.54
CA CYS A 188 -10.80 -3.65 -0.52
C CYS A 188 -10.28 -5.08 -0.39
N SER A 189 -10.64 -5.75 0.69
CA SER A 189 -10.27 -7.15 0.92
C SER A 189 -11.19 -8.16 0.22
N ASN A 190 -12.22 -7.72 -0.51
CA ASN A 190 -13.13 -8.62 -1.24
C ASN A 190 -12.46 -9.09 -2.56
N PRO A 191 -12.17 -10.41 -2.70
CA PRO A 191 -11.51 -10.93 -3.89
C PRO A 191 -12.43 -10.98 -5.13
N GLU A 192 -13.75 -11.04 -4.95
CA GLU A 192 -14.72 -11.10 -6.04
C GLU A 192 -15.08 -9.70 -6.57
N ASP A 193 -15.04 -8.71 -5.70
CA ASP A 193 -15.44 -7.34 -6.00
C ASP A 193 -14.56 -6.31 -5.29
N LYS A 194 -13.44 -5.97 -5.93
CA LYS A 194 -12.45 -4.99 -5.43
C LYS A 194 -13.00 -3.58 -5.25
N LEU A 195 -14.16 -3.27 -5.83
CA LEU A 195 -14.76 -1.93 -5.78
C LEU A 195 -15.93 -1.86 -4.78
N GLN A 196 -16.25 -2.95 -4.08
CA GLN A 196 -17.37 -3.00 -3.14
C GLN A 196 -17.33 -1.86 -2.11
N ILE A 197 -16.23 -1.76 -1.34
CA ILE A 197 -16.14 -0.74 -0.28
C ILE A 197 -16.08 0.68 -0.85
N TYR A 198 -15.56 0.85 -2.07
CA TYR A 198 -15.55 2.14 -2.76
C TYR A 198 -16.98 2.57 -3.11
N ARG A 199 -17.78 1.67 -3.70
CA ARG A 199 -19.15 1.97 -4.10
C ARG A 199 -20.06 2.19 -2.89
N ASP A 200 -19.98 1.31 -1.90
CA ASP A 200 -20.86 1.33 -0.73
C ASP A 200 -20.60 2.53 0.20
N ASN A 201 -19.42 3.17 0.08
CA ASN A 201 -19.01 4.27 0.96
C ASN A 201 -18.72 5.55 0.17
N PHE A 202 -17.55 5.63 -0.50
CA PHE A 202 -17.09 6.88 -1.11
C PHE A 202 -17.99 7.32 -2.28
N GLU A 203 -18.32 6.42 -3.21
CA GLU A 203 -19.19 6.74 -4.35
C GLU A 203 -20.56 7.17 -3.87
N LYS A 204 -21.17 6.40 -2.96
CA LYS A 204 -22.45 6.74 -2.34
C LYS A 204 -22.42 8.11 -1.67
N ALA A 205 -21.43 8.39 -0.83
CA ALA A 205 -21.30 9.68 -0.15
C ALA A 205 -21.13 10.84 -1.14
N TYR A 206 -20.36 10.62 -2.21
CA TYR A 206 -20.16 11.60 -3.26
C TYR A 206 -21.46 11.87 -4.03
N LEU A 207 -22.20 10.83 -4.43
CA LEU A 207 -23.48 10.95 -5.12
C LEU A 207 -24.52 11.65 -4.25
N ASP A 208 -24.69 11.23 -2.99
CA ASP A 208 -25.63 11.84 -2.04
C ASP A 208 -25.32 13.32 -1.81
N SER A 209 -24.03 13.67 -1.66
CA SER A 209 -23.57 15.06 -1.54
C SER A 209 -23.85 15.87 -2.80
N THR A 210 -23.62 15.27 -3.97
CA THR A 210 -23.86 15.90 -5.27
C THR A 210 -25.34 16.17 -5.52
N GLU A 211 -26.20 15.19 -5.25
CA GLU A 211 -27.65 15.34 -5.37
C GLU A 211 -28.15 16.48 -4.49
N ARG A 212 -27.80 16.45 -3.19
CA ARG A 212 -28.23 17.48 -2.23
C ARG A 212 -27.79 18.89 -2.67
N PHE A 213 -26.54 19.03 -3.10
CA PHE A 213 -26.00 20.32 -3.51
C PHE A 213 -26.79 20.91 -4.69
N TYR A 214 -26.89 20.18 -5.80
CA TYR A 214 -27.54 20.71 -7.01
C TYR A 214 -29.06 20.81 -6.87
N ARG A 215 -29.69 19.95 -6.08
CA ARG A 215 -31.13 20.03 -5.78
C ARG A 215 -31.50 21.30 -5.01
N THR A 216 -30.60 21.81 -4.18
CA THR A 216 -30.79 23.08 -3.44
C THR A 216 -30.34 24.30 -4.25
N GLN A 217 -29.21 24.21 -4.95
CA GLN A 217 -28.63 25.34 -5.67
C GLN A 217 -29.38 25.69 -6.96
N ALA A 218 -29.81 24.70 -7.73
CA ALA A 218 -30.41 24.94 -9.05
C ALA A 218 -31.75 25.73 -8.97
N PRO A 219 -32.71 25.42 -8.07
CA PRO A 219 -33.92 26.21 -7.94
C PRO A 219 -33.63 27.65 -7.49
N SER A 220 -32.69 27.83 -6.56
CA SER A 220 -32.28 29.15 -6.06
C SER A 220 -31.67 30.00 -7.16
N TYR A 221 -30.81 29.40 -8.00
CA TYR A 221 -30.23 30.06 -9.16
C TYR A 221 -31.29 30.46 -10.19
N LEU A 222 -32.23 29.56 -10.51
CA LEU A 222 -33.31 29.86 -11.45
C LEU A 222 -34.20 31.01 -10.96
N GLN A 223 -34.51 31.06 -9.67
CA GLN A 223 -35.30 32.16 -9.09
C GLN A 223 -34.56 33.51 -9.15
N GLN A 224 -33.24 33.53 -9.03
CA GLN A 224 -32.43 34.75 -9.04
C GLN A 224 -32.12 35.24 -10.47
N ASN A 225 -31.93 34.31 -11.40
CA ASN A 225 -31.38 34.62 -12.72
C ASN A 225 -32.40 34.51 -13.87
N GLY A 226 -33.58 33.92 -13.62
CA GLY A 226 -34.58 33.67 -14.66
C GLY A 226 -34.11 32.62 -15.68
N VAL A 227 -34.84 32.54 -16.80
CA VAL A 227 -34.48 31.74 -17.99
C VAL A 227 -33.99 32.68 -19.08
#